data_AF-A0AAW4GC53-F1
#
_entry.id   AF-A0AAW4GC53-F1
#
_cell.length_a   1.000
_cell.length_b   1.000
_cell.length_c   1.000
_cell.angle_alpha   90.00
_cell.angle_beta   90.00
_cell.angle_gamma   90.00
#
_symmetry.space_group_name_H-M   'P 1'
#
loop_
_entity.id
_entity.type
_entity.pdbx_description
1 polymer ?
#
loop_
_entity_poly.entity_id
_entity_poly.type
_entity_poly.pdbx_seq_one_letter_code
_entity_poly.pdbx_strand_id
1 'polypeptide(L)'
;MASSYFDSWFSYETLLTATWSPDAGVVVTSSVLPMAWTRALERIGRDLRVRHFNGAIADIRFEAEHRQVRDDDELDYVWLSSDVTPEGGVSHGMAHSGEGVLASAGEEAVAVSCANLVQDQVERTGIQWPRGRAGGAMGAVLIGGVATWSGRDGEKAAIGSLPA
;
A
#
# COMPACT_ATOMS: atom_id res chain seq x y z
N MET A 1 -33.50 19.39 -5.68
CA MET A 1 -32.94 18.65 -4.54
C MET A 1 -32.71 17.20 -4.98
N ALA A 2 -31.60 16.91 -5.63
CA ALA A 2 -31.27 15.59 -6.17
C ALA A 2 -29.74 15.32 -6.07
N SER A 3 -29.11 15.76 -4.98
CA SER A 3 -27.66 15.64 -4.79
C SER A 3 -27.27 14.70 -3.63
N SER A 4 -28.17 14.44 -2.68
CA SER A 4 -27.81 13.68 -1.46
C SER A 4 -27.88 12.17 -1.60
N TYR A 5 -28.52 11.64 -2.64
CA TYR A 5 -28.69 10.20 -2.84
C TYR A 5 -27.54 9.54 -3.61
N PHE A 6 -26.73 10.29 -4.35
CA PHE A 6 -25.54 9.74 -5.04
C PHE A 6 -24.30 9.75 -4.13
N ASP A 7 -24.17 10.75 -3.24
CA ASP A 7 -23.04 10.83 -2.30
C ASP A 7 -23.07 9.73 -1.23
N SER A 8 -24.23 9.15 -0.90
CA SER A 8 -24.35 8.11 0.12
C SER A 8 -24.00 6.69 -0.36
N TRP A 9 -23.81 6.48 -1.66
CA TRP A 9 -23.42 5.16 -2.19
C TRP A 9 -21.91 4.94 -2.18
N PHE A 10 -21.15 6.03 -2.02
CA PHE A 10 -19.69 6.04 -2.02
C PHE A 10 -19.11 6.67 -0.75
N SER A 11 -19.91 6.85 0.31
CA SER A 11 -19.38 7.34 1.59
C SER A 11 -18.54 6.23 2.22
N TYR A 12 -17.23 6.45 2.20
CA TYR A 12 -16.27 5.65 2.95
C TYR A 12 -16.20 6.18 4.38
N GLU A 13 -16.19 5.28 5.35
CA GLU A 13 -15.86 5.58 6.73
C GLU A 13 -14.39 5.27 6.98
N THR A 14 -13.64 6.26 7.48
CA THR A 14 -12.24 6.08 7.87
C THR A 14 -12.17 5.41 9.24
N LEU A 15 -11.64 4.18 9.28
CA LEU A 15 -11.50 3.36 10.48
C LEU A 15 -10.10 3.45 11.11
N LEU A 16 -9.09 3.85 10.34
CA LEU A 16 -7.74 4.10 10.80
C LEU A 16 -7.12 5.25 10.02
N THR A 17 -6.41 6.14 10.73
CA THR A 17 -5.54 7.14 10.13
C THR A 17 -4.13 6.97 10.69
N ALA A 18 -3.15 6.97 9.81
CA ALA A 18 -1.74 6.91 10.20
C ALA A 18 -0.86 7.70 9.24
N THR A 19 0.36 7.99 9.68
CA THR A 19 1.42 8.54 8.85
C THR A 19 2.66 7.66 8.99
N TRP A 20 3.55 7.74 8.01
CA TRP A 20 4.87 7.15 8.08
C TRP A 20 5.91 8.11 7.51
N SER A 21 7.10 8.11 8.12
CA SER A 21 8.31 8.72 7.56
C SER A 21 9.53 7.88 7.93
N PRO A 22 10.67 8.04 7.23
CA PRO A 22 11.91 7.33 7.58
C PRO A 22 12.36 7.52 9.03
N ASP A 23 12.12 8.72 9.59
CA ASP A 23 12.55 9.11 10.94
C ASP A 23 11.57 8.66 12.03
N ALA A 24 10.26 8.82 11.80
CA ALA A 24 9.25 8.52 12.81
C ALA A 24 8.76 7.07 12.79
N GLY A 25 8.97 6.35 11.68
CA GLY A 25 8.24 5.10 11.45
C GLY A 25 6.74 5.35 11.34
N VAL A 26 5.92 4.35 11.64
CA VAL A 26 4.46 4.49 11.59
C VAL A 26 3.94 5.18 12.84
N VAL A 27 3.14 6.23 12.66
CA VAL A 27 2.44 6.94 13.72
C VAL A 27 0.94 6.86 13.42
N VAL A 28 0.22 6.04 14.22
CA VAL A 28 -1.25 5.92 14.14
C VAL A 28 -1.88 7.04 14.96
N THR A 29 -2.72 7.86 14.33
CA THR A 29 -3.41 8.98 14.98
C THR A 29 -4.80 8.57 15.48
N SER A 30 -5.48 7.68 14.76
CA SER A 30 -6.76 7.08 15.14
C SER A 30 -6.85 5.65 14.60
N SER A 31 -7.47 4.75 15.36
CA SER A 31 -7.81 3.41 14.87
C SER A 31 -8.91 2.79 15.71
N VAL A 32 -9.94 2.26 15.05
CA VAL A 32 -10.90 1.31 15.63
C VAL A 32 -10.64 -0.12 15.15
N LEU A 33 -9.68 -0.30 14.24
CA LEU A 33 -9.31 -1.60 13.68
C LEU A 33 -8.47 -2.44 14.67
N PRO A 34 -8.49 -3.77 14.53
CA PRO A 34 -7.64 -4.66 15.30
C PRO A 34 -6.15 -4.34 15.16
N MET A 35 -5.37 -4.65 16.20
CA MET A 35 -3.92 -4.42 16.27
C MET A 35 -3.13 -5.00 15.08
N ALA A 36 -3.68 -6.00 14.40
CA ALA A 36 -3.11 -6.57 13.17
C ALA A 36 -2.83 -5.49 12.10
N TRP A 37 -3.68 -4.46 12.00
CA TRP A 37 -3.51 -3.36 11.05
C TRP A 37 -2.32 -2.48 11.38
N THR A 38 -2.17 -2.07 12.64
CA THR A 38 -1.01 -1.29 13.09
C THR A 38 0.29 -2.04 12.83
N ARG A 39 0.34 -3.34 13.16
CA ARG A 39 1.54 -4.17 12.93
C ARG A 39 1.85 -4.37 11.46
N ALA A 40 0.82 -4.54 10.63
CA ALA A 40 0.97 -4.63 9.18
C ALA A 40 1.57 -3.34 8.60
N LEU A 41 1.04 -2.16 9.00
CA LEU A 41 1.61 -0.88 8.59
C LEU A 41 3.05 -0.72 9.06
N GLU A 42 3.37 -1.07 10.31
CA GLU A 42 4.74 -1.01 10.81
C GLU A 42 5.70 -1.87 9.98
N ARG A 43 5.28 -3.09 9.62
CA ARG A 43 6.07 -3.98 8.77
C ARG A 43 6.29 -3.38 7.38
N ILE A 44 5.24 -2.84 6.78
CA ILE A 44 5.33 -2.15 5.48
C ILE A 44 6.27 -0.96 5.57
N GLY A 45 6.16 -0.14 6.62
CA GLY A 45 7.04 0.98 6.86
C GLY A 45 8.51 0.57 7.04
N ARG A 46 8.78 -0.56 7.71
CA ARG A 46 10.14 -1.13 7.80
C ARG A 46 10.64 -1.55 6.43
N ASP A 47 9.82 -2.24 5.63
CA ASP A 47 10.18 -2.69 4.28
C ASP A 47 10.48 -1.49 3.35
N LEU A 48 9.60 -0.49 3.35
CA LEU A 48 9.76 0.75 2.58
C LEU A 48 11.02 1.51 2.97
N ARG A 49 11.41 1.52 4.25
CA ARG A 49 12.64 2.19 4.68
C ARG A 49 13.90 1.62 4.03
N VAL A 50 13.96 0.32 3.76
CA VAL A 50 15.20 -0.37 3.39
C VAL A 50 15.25 -0.88 1.95
N ARG A 51 14.13 -0.97 1.24
CA ARG A 51 14.03 -1.74 -0.02
C ARG A 51 13.28 -1.02 -1.14
N HIS A 52 13.50 0.27 -1.30
CA HIS A 52 13.04 1.03 -2.45
C HIS A 52 14.22 1.46 -3.34
N PHE A 53 13.95 1.76 -4.60
CA PHE A 53 14.94 2.16 -5.60
C PHE A 53 14.44 3.36 -6.40
N ASN A 54 15.35 4.05 -7.10
CA ASN A 54 15.04 5.19 -7.96
C ASN A 54 14.39 6.40 -7.25
N GLY A 55 14.85 6.72 -6.04
CA GLY A 55 14.40 7.87 -5.25
C GLY A 55 14.31 7.52 -3.77
N ALA A 56 13.71 8.40 -2.98
CA ALA A 56 13.41 8.19 -1.57
C ALA A 56 12.02 8.74 -1.24
N ILE A 57 11.33 8.13 -0.27
CA ILE A 57 10.01 8.57 0.18
C ILE A 57 10.18 9.43 1.44
N ALA A 58 9.64 10.65 1.42
CA ALA A 58 9.69 11.57 2.56
C ALA A 58 8.64 11.21 3.61
N ASP A 59 7.39 11.04 3.17
CA ASP A 59 6.27 10.68 4.02
C ASP A 59 5.19 9.92 3.25
N ILE A 60 4.39 9.17 4.02
CA ILE A 60 3.18 8.53 3.52
C ILE A 60 2.05 8.81 4.50
N ARG A 61 0.89 9.20 4.00
CA ARG A 61 -0.36 9.18 4.77
C ARG A 61 -1.14 7.92 4.43
N PHE A 62 -1.74 7.33 5.45
CA PHE A 62 -2.54 6.11 5.39
C PHE A 62 -3.93 6.37 5.94
N GLU A 63 -4.95 5.93 5.22
CA GLU A 63 -6.33 5.90 5.68
C GLU A 63 -6.90 4.50 5.35
N ALA A 64 -7.36 3.78 6.38
CA ALA A 64 -8.06 2.52 6.18
C ALA A 64 -9.56 2.80 6.17
N GLU A 65 -10.24 2.39 5.10
CA GLU A 65 -11.58 2.84 4.76
C GLU A 65 -12.51 1.65 4.55
N HIS A 66 -13.72 1.76 5.06
CA HIS A 66 -14.81 0.80 4.81
C HIS A 66 -15.96 1.52 4.10
N ARG A 67 -16.59 0.85 3.13
CA ARG A 67 -17.79 1.39 2.49
C ARG A 67 -18.93 1.39 3.52
N GLN A 68 -19.64 2.49 3.69
CA GLN A 68 -20.87 2.50 4.50
C GLN A 68 -21.90 1.56 3.86
N VAL A 69 -22.17 0.43 4.51
CA VAL A 69 -23.03 -0.63 3.98
C VAL A 69 -24.46 -0.15 3.75
N ARG A 70 -25.02 -0.53 2.59
CA ARG A 70 -26.47 -0.59 2.36
C ARG A 70 -26.94 -2.01 2.64
N ASP A 71 -27.81 -2.16 3.64
CA ASP A 71 -28.83 -3.20 3.89
C ASP A 71 -28.65 -4.70 3.53
N ASP A 72 -27.56 -5.20 2.96
CA ASP A 72 -27.39 -6.63 2.65
C ASP A 72 -25.97 -7.19 2.86
N ASP A 73 -25.58 -7.34 4.13
CA ASP A 73 -24.67 -8.42 4.55
C ASP A 73 -23.29 -8.50 3.83
N GLU A 74 -22.70 -7.35 3.48
CA GLU A 74 -21.36 -7.32 2.91
C GLU A 74 -20.31 -7.31 4.03
N LEU A 75 -19.58 -8.42 4.13
CA LEU A 75 -18.34 -8.61 4.90
C LEU A 75 -17.57 -7.29 5.13
N ASP A 76 -17.10 -7.04 6.36
CA ASP A 76 -16.35 -5.83 6.77
C ASP A 76 -14.99 -5.69 6.06
N TYR A 77 -14.99 -5.49 4.75
CA TYR A 77 -13.78 -5.30 3.95
C TYR A 77 -13.24 -3.90 4.14
N VAL A 78 -11.94 -3.80 4.30
CA VAL A 78 -11.26 -2.52 4.52
C VAL A 78 -10.21 -2.35 3.44
N TRP A 79 -10.21 -1.18 2.83
CA TRP A 79 -9.22 -0.75 1.84
C TRP A 79 -8.23 0.19 2.49
N LEU A 80 -6.94 0.02 2.21
CA LEU A 80 -5.93 0.99 2.60
C LEU A 80 -5.72 1.99 1.47
N SER A 81 -6.23 3.21 1.66
CA SER A 81 -5.86 4.40 0.90
C SER A 81 -4.51 4.92 1.38
N SER A 82 -3.66 5.33 0.44
CA SER A 82 -2.40 5.98 0.75
C SER A 82 -2.09 7.16 -0.16
N ASP A 83 -1.30 8.08 0.36
CA ASP A 83 -0.79 9.25 -0.33
C ASP A 83 0.71 9.33 -0.07
N VAL A 84 1.50 9.11 -1.11
CA VAL A 84 2.96 8.95 -1.03
C VAL A 84 3.62 10.23 -1.53
N THR A 85 4.45 10.83 -0.67
CA THR A 85 5.24 12.02 -0.98
C THR A 85 6.71 11.63 -1.20
N PRO A 86 7.26 11.75 -2.42
CA PRO A 86 8.68 11.53 -2.66
C PRO A 86 9.52 12.69 -2.10
N GLU A 87 10.77 12.42 -1.70
CA GLU A 87 11.71 13.46 -1.28
C GLU A 87 11.91 14.50 -2.39
N GLY A 88 11.73 15.79 -2.04
CA GLY A 88 11.85 16.91 -2.99
C GLY A 88 10.71 17.03 -4.01
N GLY A 89 9.67 16.20 -3.91
CA GLY A 89 8.48 16.26 -4.77
C GLY A 89 7.22 16.70 -4.04
N VAL A 90 6.07 16.42 -4.66
CA VAL A 90 4.74 16.74 -4.12
C VAL A 90 3.89 15.47 -4.06
N SER A 91 2.95 15.45 -3.11
CA SER A 91 1.94 14.41 -2.99
C SER A 91 1.01 14.40 -4.20
N HIS A 92 0.52 13.20 -4.56
CA HIS A 92 -0.44 12.98 -5.64
C HIS A 92 -1.88 12.76 -5.12
N GLY A 93 -2.09 12.85 -3.81
CA GLY A 93 -3.37 12.67 -3.15
C GLY A 93 -3.65 11.22 -2.74
N MET A 94 -4.67 11.03 -1.91
CA MET A 94 -5.10 9.71 -1.41
C MET A 94 -5.67 8.86 -2.55
N ALA A 95 -5.19 7.64 -2.68
CA ALA A 95 -5.80 6.63 -3.53
C ALA A 95 -5.51 5.21 -3.04
N HIS A 96 -6.35 4.27 -3.48
CA HIS A 96 -6.12 2.84 -3.41
C HIS A 96 -6.52 2.19 -4.74
N SER A 97 -5.99 0.99 -5.00
CA SER A 97 -6.33 0.20 -6.18
C SER A 97 -6.26 -1.27 -5.84
N GLY A 98 -7.36 -2.00 -6.06
CA GLY A 98 -7.42 -3.44 -5.80
C GLY A 98 -8.48 -3.82 -4.77
N GLU A 99 -8.34 -5.04 -4.25
CA GLU A 99 -9.28 -5.62 -3.31
C GLU A 99 -8.87 -5.34 -1.86
N GLY A 100 -9.85 -4.96 -1.05
CA GLY A 100 -9.69 -4.80 0.39
C GLY A 100 -9.53 -6.16 1.08
N VAL A 101 -9.32 -6.10 2.39
CA VAL A 101 -9.20 -7.29 3.24
C VAL A 101 -10.16 -7.18 4.41
N LEU A 102 -10.68 -8.31 4.90
CA LEU A 102 -11.55 -8.31 6.07
C LEU A 102 -10.88 -7.57 7.23
N ALA A 103 -11.63 -6.71 7.91
CA ALA A 103 -11.17 -5.95 9.08
C ALA A 103 -10.57 -6.87 10.15
N SER A 104 -11.11 -8.08 10.28
CA SER A 104 -10.73 -9.12 11.24
C SER A 104 -9.62 -10.07 10.75
N ALA A 105 -9.07 -9.86 9.55
CA ALA A 105 -8.04 -10.73 9.01
C ALA A 105 -6.76 -10.72 9.87
N GLY A 106 -6.01 -11.82 9.78
CA GLY A 106 -4.71 -11.94 10.44
C GLY A 106 -3.66 -10.98 9.85
N GLU A 107 -2.63 -10.69 10.64
CA GLU A 107 -1.57 -9.72 10.32
C GLU A 107 -0.92 -9.95 8.94
N GLU A 108 -0.65 -11.20 8.54
CA GLU A 108 -0.04 -11.49 7.24
C GLU A 108 -0.96 -11.09 6.08
N ALA A 109 -2.26 -11.44 6.16
CA ALA A 109 -3.22 -11.12 5.11
C ALA A 109 -3.41 -9.59 4.98
N VAL A 110 -3.46 -8.90 6.12
CA VAL A 110 -3.53 -7.43 6.14
C VAL A 110 -2.26 -6.82 5.55
N ALA A 111 -1.08 -7.31 5.91
CA ALA A 111 0.20 -6.83 5.38
C ALA A 111 0.35 -7.05 3.88
N VAL A 112 -0.10 -8.20 3.36
CA VAL A 112 -0.08 -8.48 1.91
C VAL A 112 -1.02 -7.55 1.16
N SER A 113 -2.26 -7.39 1.64
CA SER A 113 -3.23 -6.47 1.03
C SER A 113 -2.71 -5.03 1.06
N CYS A 114 -2.30 -4.52 2.22
CA CYS A 114 -1.77 -3.17 2.36
C CYS A 114 -0.53 -2.93 1.49
N ALA A 115 0.38 -3.90 1.37
CA ALA A 115 1.56 -3.77 0.51
C ALA A 115 1.18 -3.64 -0.96
N ASN A 116 0.20 -4.43 -1.44
CA ASN A 116 -0.28 -4.34 -2.82
C ASN A 116 -0.90 -2.96 -3.09
N LEU A 117 -1.74 -2.46 -2.18
CA LEU A 117 -2.39 -1.16 -2.33
C LEU A 117 -1.39 0.02 -2.31
N VAL A 118 -0.35 -0.06 -1.47
CA VAL A 118 0.69 0.98 -1.36
C VAL A 118 1.67 0.95 -2.53
N GLN A 119 1.97 -0.24 -3.08
CA GLN A 119 2.89 -0.37 -4.21
C GLN A 119 2.47 0.49 -5.39
N ASP A 120 1.19 0.48 -5.75
CA ASP A 120 0.66 1.29 -6.85
C ASP A 120 0.86 2.79 -6.62
N GLN A 121 0.76 3.27 -5.37
CA GLN A 121 1.02 4.68 -5.05
C GLN A 121 2.50 5.02 -5.07
N VAL A 122 3.37 4.11 -4.60
CA VAL A 122 4.82 4.29 -4.71
C VAL A 122 5.24 4.37 -6.18
N GLU A 123 4.73 3.48 -7.04
CA GLU A 123 5.06 3.47 -8.47
C GLU A 123 4.67 4.77 -9.18
N ARG A 124 3.56 5.41 -8.79
CA ARG A 124 3.13 6.72 -9.33
C ARG A 124 4.14 7.84 -9.08
N THR A 125 4.97 7.73 -8.05
CA THR A 125 6.03 8.70 -7.75
C THR A 125 7.31 8.47 -8.56
N GLY A 126 7.37 7.40 -9.36
CA GLY A 126 8.57 6.97 -10.08
C GLY A 126 9.57 6.17 -9.24
N ILE A 127 9.33 6.06 -7.93
CA ILE A 127 10.09 5.19 -7.01
C ILE A 127 9.67 3.74 -7.26
N GLN A 128 10.62 2.82 -7.17
CA GLN A 128 10.40 1.39 -7.37
C GLN A 128 10.43 0.67 -6.02
N TRP A 129 9.35 -0.04 -5.68
CA TRP A 129 9.28 -0.90 -4.51
C TRP A 129 8.90 -2.33 -4.94
N PRO A 130 9.88 -3.13 -5.40
CA PRO A 130 9.60 -4.38 -6.11
C PRO A 130 9.15 -5.47 -5.12
N ARG A 131 7.86 -5.77 -5.19
CA ARG A 131 7.16 -6.76 -4.37
C ARG A 131 6.51 -7.81 -5.28
N GLY A 132 6.51 -9.06 -4.82
CA GLY A 132 5.82 -10.15 -5.51
C GLY A 132 4.31 -10.10 -5.28
N ARG A 133 3.53 -10.65 -6.21
CA ARG A 133 2.05 -10.67 -6.19
C ARG A 133 1.46 -11.35 -4.95
N ALA A 134 2.14 -12.37 -4.43
CA ALA A 134 1.73 -13.09 -3.22
C ALA A 134 2.23 -12.40 -1.93
N GLY A 135 2.80 -11.21 -2.05
CA GLY A 135 3.63 -10.60 -1.02
C GLY A 135 5.08 -11.07 -1.07
N GLY A 136 5.95 -10.36 -0.35
CA GLY A 136 7.37 -10.64 -0.30
C GLY A 136 8.22 -9.76 -1.22
N ALA A 137 9.44 -9.44 -0.77
CA ALA A 137 10.35 -8.59 -1.50
C ALA A 137 11.02 -9.33 -2.67
N MET A 138 11.18 -8.64 -3.80
CA MET A 138 12.00 -9.09 -4.92
C MET A 138 13.38 -8.43 -4.86
N GLY A 139 14.40 -9.13 -5.36
CA GLY A 139 15.76 -8.62 -5.49
C GLY A 139 16.16 -8.41 -6.95
N ALA A 140 17.03 -7.44 -7.23
CA ALA A 140 17.57 -7.23 -8.57
C ALA A 140 18.61 -8.32 -8.89
N VAL A 141 18.45 -8.98 -10.04
CA VAL A 141 19.38 -9.97 -10.58
C VAL A 141 19.57 -9.76 -12.09
N LEU A 142 20.67 -10.25 -12.64
CA LEU A 142 20.92 -10.26 -14.10
C LEU A 142 20.69 -11.67 -14.64
N ILE A 143 19.70 -11.84 -15.52
CA ILE A 143 19.37 -13.13 -16.15
C ILE A 143 19.52 -12.97 -17.66
N GLY A 144 20.52 -13.62 -18.27
CA GLY A 144 20.73 -13.59 -19.72
C GLY A 144 20.91 -12.18 -20.29
N GLY A 145 21.55 -11.27 -19.56
CA GLY A 145 21.75 -9.86 -19.97
C GLY A 145 20.58 -8.92 -19.68
N VAL A 146 19.48 -9.42 -19.09
CA VAL A 146 18.31 -8.63 -18.72
C VAL A 146 18.27 -8.41 -17.21
N ALA A 147 18.29 -7.14 -16.79
CA ALA A 147 18.06 -6.76 -15.40
C ALA A 147 16.62 -7.17 -15.04
N THR A 148 16.47 -7.98 -14.00
CA THR A 148 15.23 -8.67 -13.64
C THR A 148 15.04 -8.62 -12.12
N TRP A 149 13.85 -8.25 -11.67
CA TRP A 149 13.40 -8.50 -10.30
C TRP A 149 13.12 -9.99 -10.13
N SER A 150 13.63 -10.62 -9.08
CA SER A 150 13.36 -12.01 -8.74
C SER A 150 12.93 -12.14 -7.28
N GLY A 151 11.77 -12.76 -7.06
CA GLY A 151 11.26 -13.13 -5.74
C GLY A 151 11.78 -14.51 -5.30
N ARG A 152 11.62 -14.82 -4.00
CA ARG A 152 11.97 -16.14 -3.44
C ARG A 152 11.06 -17.26 -3.96
N ASP A 153 9.83 -16.93 -4.31
CA ASP A 153 8.83 -17.88 -4.81
C ASP A 153 8.96 -18.13 -6.33
N GLY A 154 10.06 -17.68 -6.94
CA GLY A 154 10.34 -17.84 -8.36
C GLY A 154 9.68 -16.79 -9.27
N GLU A 155 8.92 -15.85 -8.70
CA GLU A 155 8.35 -14.72 -9.43
C GLU A 155 9.44 -13.84 -10.05
N LYS A 156 9.23 -13.41 -11.30
CA LYS A 156 10.18 -12.60 -12.05
C LYS A 156 9.47 -11.47 -12.79
N ALA A 157 10.07 -10.28 -12.74
CA ALA A 157 9.62 -9.12 -13.51
C ALA A 157 10.83 -8.44 -14.16
N ALA A 158 10.81 -8.27 -15.49
CA ALA A 158 11.90 -7.60 -16.19
C ALA A 158 11.94 -6.11 -15.86
N ILE A 159 13.14 -5.59 -15.60
CA ILE A 159 13.41 -4.16 -15.37
C ILE A 159 13.79 -3.50 -16.70
N GLY A 160 14.71 -4.14 -17.44
CA GLY A 160 15.22 -3.66 -18.71
C GLY A 160 16.43 -4.47 -19.19
N SER A 161 16.80 -4.32 -20.45
CA SER A 161 18.02 -4.92 -21.00
C SER A 161 19.22 -3.99 -20.76
N LEU A 162 20.35 -4.53 -20.29
CA LEU A 162 21.59 -3.78 -20.29
C LEU A 162 22.14 -3.70 -21.72
N PRO A 163 22.60 -2.53 -22.19
CA PRO A 163 23.34 -2.46 -23.43
C PRO A 163 24.61 -3.32 -23.34
N ALA A 164 24.98 -3.95 -24.45
CA ALA A 164 26.14 -4.82 -24.59
C ALA A 164 27.47 -4.05 -24.47
#